data_AF-A0A6A2YCQ5-F1
#
_entry.id   AF-A0A6A2YCQ5-F1
#
_cell.length_a   1.000
_cell.length_b   1.000
_cell.length_c   1.000
_cell.angle_alpha   90.00
_cell.angle_beta   90.00
_cell.angle_gamma   90.00
#
_symmetry.space_group_name_H-M   'P 1'
#
loop_
_entity.id
_entity.type
_entity.pdbx_description
1 polymer ?
#
loop_
_entity_poly.entity_id
_entity_poly.type
_entity_poly.pdbx_seq_one_letter_code
_entity_poly.pdbx_strand_id
1 'polypeptide(L)'
;MEDYTLSIPLLTTPATATDGAENGVSSATTSSIICRLLLVILIGTISVWANHEASKGFKVTIVNNPTVEVSPAGRRFHLFYVSNDEATRIILNTSAVVEKILYPNQPHQTKKPIHHVVLQLAAAGDNTSTNKVSVVNMSKGKESVYVISLSPWIMEESNVKYSVISAIQRAMARIWLWDGESSGAPPWLIDGMVEYIWTRIGFGHRDEETTLHLESNIRGEQFCSVLSRVCSKSKMNTSAQCGGRREWAESSGVCREDDEDPKFVAGVLGYLEKRHKGFVQGLNRIMRDGWEGGIEVSTRYLNYYSIITPLL
;
A
#
# COMPACT_ATOMS: atom_id res chain seq x y z
N MET A 1 -30.83 -24.99 -57.77
CA MET A 1 -31.95 -24.42 -57.01
C MET A 1 -31.40 -23.16 -56.39
N GLU A 2 -31.85 -22.02 -56.92
CA GLU A 2 -31.69 -20.64 -56.43
C GLU A 2 -30.30 -19.99 -56.49
N ASP A 3 -30.14 -19.16 -57.53
CA ASP A 3 -29.25 -18.00 -57.62
C ASP A 3 -29.80 -16.82 -56.80
N TYR A 4 -28.90 -15.88 -56.46
CA TYR A 4 -28.99 -14.43 -56.77
C TYR A 4 -28.39 -13.54 -55.65
N THR A 5 -27.27 -12.95 -56.03
CA THR A 5 -26.62 -11.71 -55.55
C THR A 5 -27.56 -10.49 -55.50
N LEU A 6 -27.19 -9.49 -54.68
CA LEU A 6 -27.20 -8.01 -54.92
C LEU A 6 -27.46 -7.26 -53.58
N SER A 7 -26.51 -6.48 -53.07
CA SER A 7 -26.30 -5.03 -53.30
C SER A 7 -27.21 -4.10 -52.47
N ILE A 8 -26.58 -3.36 -51.55
CA ILE A 8 -27.00 -2.04 -51.00
C ILE A 8 -26.94 -1.01 -52.18
N PRO A 9 -27.54 0.22 -52.21
CA PRO A 9 -28.32 1.02 -51.22
C PRO A 9 -29.67 1.57 -51.76
N LEU A 10 -30.46 2.27 -50.93
CA LEU A 10 -31.17 3.45 -51.43
C LEU A 10 -31.46 4.50 -50.34
N LEU A 11 -31.09 5.75 -50.66
CA LEU A 11 -31.56 6.99 -50.04
C LEU A 11 -33.09 7.03 -50.04
N THR A 12 -33.69 7.41 -48.91
CA THR A 12 -35.09 7.85 -48.88
C THR A 12 -35.13 9.38 -48.82
N THR A 13 -35.51 9.98 -49.93
CA THR A 13 -35.97 11.37 -50.05
C THR A 13 -37.42 11.47 -49.53
N PRO A 14 -37.77 12.44 -48.67
CA PRO A 14 -39.17 12.70 -48.33
C PRO A 14 -39.80 13.69 -49.33
N ALA A 15 -41.03 13.38 -49.78
CA ALA A 15 -41.86 14.28 -50.57
C ALA A 15 -42.71 15.17 -49.64
N THR A 16 -42.69 16.48 -49.89
CA THR A 16 -43.63 17.53 -49.44
C THR A 16 -44.94 17.38 -50.27
N ALA A 17 -46.18 17.67 -49.87
CA ALA A 17 -46.82 18.74 -49.08
C ALA A 17 -48.25 18.22 -48.66
N THR A 18 -49.13 18.83 -47.85
CA THR A 18 -49.40 20.24 -47.52
C THR A 18 -50.35 20.30 -46.30
N ASP A 19 -50.25 21.39 -45.53
CA ASP A 19 -51.28 22.08 -44.75
C ASP A 19 -51.97 21.44 -43.54
N GLY A 20 -51.46 21.84 -42.36
CA GLY A 20 -52.17 21.94 -41.10
C GLY A 20 -51.41 22.91 -40.21
N ALA A 21 -51.74 24.19 -40.31
CA ALA A 21 -51.13 25.26 -39.53
C ALA A 21 -51.44 25.10 -38.03
N GLU A 22 -50.46 24.65 -37.27
CA GLU A 22 -50.27 25.07 -35.88
C GLU A 22 -48.79 25.40 -35.71
N ASN A 23 -48.51 26.71 -35.62
CA ASN A 23 -47.20 27.26 -35.33
C ASN A 23 -46.79 26.92 -33.88
N GLY A 24 -46.41 25.67 -33.65
CA GLY A 24 -45.60 25.27 -32.52
C GLY A 24 -44.14 25.53 -32.86
N VAL A 25 -43.75 26.80 -33.01
CA VAL A 25 -42.33 27.18 -32.90
C VAL A 25 -41.92 26.68 -31.53
N SER A 26 -41.22 25.54 -31.52
CA SER A 26 -40.55 25.02 -30.34
C SER A 26 -39.53 26.07 -29.97
N SER A 27 -39.95 27.04 -29.15
CA SER A 27 -39.08 27.87 -28.36
C SER A 27 -38.22 26.89 -27.60
N ALA A 28 -37.01 26.65 -28.12
CA ALA A 28 -35.90 26.17 -27.32
C ALA A 28 -35.79 27.19 -26.20
N THR A 29 -36.51 26.92 -25.12
CA THR A 29 -36.66 27.84 -24.01
C THR A 29 -35.24 28.11 -23.54
N THR A 30 -34.91 29.34 -23.19
CA THR A 30 -33.57 29.73 -22.70
C THR A 30 -33.03 28.72 -21.67
N SER A 31 -33.95 28.10 -20.91
CA SER A 31 -33.74 26.91 -20.06
C SER A 31 -33.00 25.73 -20.71
N SER A 32 -33.36 25.31 -21.94
CA SER A 32 -32.71 24.21 -22.66
C SER A 32 -31.25 24.52 -23.03
N ILE A 33 -30.96 25.77 -23.41
CA ILE A 33 -29.60 26.24 -23.75
C ILE A 33 -28.76 26.35 -22.47
N ILE A 34 -29.33 26.94 -21.42
CA ILE A 34 -28.69 27.05 -20.10
C ILE A 34 -28.38 25.65 -19.52
N CYS A 35 -29.32 24.70 -19.63
CA CYS A 35 -29.13 23.33 -19.15
C CYS A 35 -27.98 22.62 -19.88
N ARG A 36 -27.89 22.77 -21.21
CA ARG A 36 -26.76 22.22 -22.00
C ARG A 36 -25.42 22.85 -21.59
N LEU A 37 -25.38 24.16 -21.39
CA LEU A 37 -24.16 24.86 -20.92
C LEU A 37 -23.74 24.39 -19.52
N LEU A 38 -24.69 24.26 -18.60
CA LEU A 38 -24.43 23.73 -17.25
C LEU A 38 -23.91 22.29 -17.29
N LEU A 39 -24.46 21.44 -18.16
CA LEU A 39 -24.02 20.07 -18.33
C LEU A 39 -22.60 19.98 -18.88
N VAL A 40 -22.25 20.82 -19.87
CA VAL A 40 -20.88 20.91 -20.39
C VAL A 40 -19.91 21.42 -19.33
N ILE A 41 -20.28 22.45 -18.57
CA ILE A 41 -19.46 22.95 -17.44
C ILE A 41 -19.27 21.85 -16.39
N LEU A 42 -20.32 21.10 -16.05
CA LEU A 42 -20.28 20.01 -15.07
C LEU A 42 -19.39 18.85 -15.54
N ILE A 43 -19.47 18.46 -16.81
CA ILE A 43 -18.54 17.47 -17.39
C ILE A 43 -17.10 18.00 -17.34
N GLY A 44 -16.90 19.29 -17.65
CA GLY A 44 -15.60 19.94 -17.58
C GLY A 44 -15.01 19.94 -16.17
N THR A 45 -15.79 20.32 -15.16
CA THR A 45 -15.32 20.34 -13.76
C THR A 45 -15.06 18.93 -13.22
N ILE A 46 -15.89 17.94 -13.55
CA ILE A 46 -15.64 16.53 -13.20
C ILE A 46 -14.37 16.03 -13.88
N SER A 47 -14.13 16.38 -15.14
CA SER A 47 -12.93 15.97 -15.88
C SER A 47 -11.65 16.56 -15.27
N VAL A 48 -11.66 17.85 -14.94
CA VAL A 48 -10.54 18.52 -14.28
C VAL A 48 -10.30 17.94 -12.88
N TRP A 49 -11.37 17.69 -12.12
CA TRP A 49 -11.26 17.07 -10.80
C TRP A 49 -10.72 15.65 -10.88
N ALA A 50 -11.20 14.83 -11.82
CA ALA A 50 -10.72 13.47 -12.03
C ALA A 50 -9.24 13.45 -12.43
N ASN A 51 -8.82 14.35 -13.33
CA ASN A 51 -7.42 14.47 -13.72
C ASN A 51 -6.53 14.96 -12.57
N HIS A 52 -7.04 15.88 -11.73
CA HIS A 52 -6.36 16.34 -10.53
C HIS A 52 -6.26 15.25 -9.45
N GLU A 53 -7.30 14.45 -9.23
CA GLU A 53 -7.21 13.29 -8.33
C GLU A 53 -6.26 12.23 -8.89
N ALA A 54 -6.23 12.03 -10.21
CA ALA A 54 -5.27 11.13 -10.85
C ALA A 54 -3.81 11.62 -10.72
N SER A 55 -3.58 12.93 -10.60
CA SER A 55 -2.22 13.50 -10.48
C SER A 55 -1.64 13.48 -9.06
N LYS A 56 -2.46 13.21 -8.03
CA LYS A 56 -2.00 13.11 -6.63
C LYS A 56 -1.25 11.81 -6.31
N GLY A 57 -1.22 10.87 -7.25
CA GLY A 57 -0.55 9.59 -7.09
C GLY A 57 0.88 9.56 -7.64
N PHE A 58 1.42 8.36 -7.68
CA PHE A 58 2.63 8.02 -8.41
C PHE A 58 2.26 7.17 -9.63
N LYS A 59 3.18 7.08 -10.59
CA LYS A 59 2.97 6.26 -11.78
C LYS A 59 2.88 4.79 -11.38
N VAL A 60 1.92 4.05 -11.92
CA VAL A 60 1.85 2.59 -11.79
C VAL A 60 1.97 1.97 -13.17
N THR A 61 2.80 0.94 -13.31
CA THR A 61 2.91 0.18 -14.56
C THR A 61 2.81 -1.29 -14.25
N ILE A 62 2.03 -2.01 -15.04
CA ILE A 62 1.81 -3.45 -14.85
C ILE A 62 2.40 -4.16 -16.05
N VAL A 63 3.35 -5.06 -15.81
CA VAL A 63 4.12 -5.73 -16.85
C VAL A 63 3.96 -7.22 -16.69
N ASN A 64 3.52 -7.90 -17.75
CA ASN A 64 3.63 -9.34 -17.82
C ASN A 64 4.97 -9.68 -18.48
N ASN A 65 5.80 -10.49 -17.83
CA ASN A 65 7.07 -10.86 -18.45
C ASN A 65 6.79 -11.72 -19.69
N PRO A 66 7.33 -11.39 -20.88
CA PRO A 66 7.03 -12.10 -22.13
C PRO A 66 7.38 -13.59 -22.09
N THR A 67 8.35 -14.01 -21.28
CA THR A 67 8.67 -15.44 -21.07
C THR A 67 7.56 -16.19 -20.32
N VAL A 68 6.72 -15.46 -19.59
CA VAL A 68 5.61 -15.97 -18.77
C VAL A 68 4.26 -15.75 -19.46
N GLU A 69 4.15 -14.81 -20.39
CA GLU A 69 2.91 -14.50 -21.13
C GLU A 69 2.25 -15.75 -21.76
N VAL A 70 3.06 -16.71 -22.20
CA VAL A 70 2.57 -17.94 -22.82
C VAL A 70 2.05 -18.95 -21.79
N SER A 71 2.46 -18.83 -20.52
CA SER A 71 2.06 -19.73 -19.44
C SER A 71 0.61 -19.48 -18.98
N PRO A 72 -0.07 -20.49 -18.39
CA PRO A 72 -1.41 -20.30 -17.80
C PRO A 72 -1.46 -19.20 -16.74
N ALA A 73 -0.43 -19.10 -15.89
CA ALA A 73 -0.30 -18.07 -14.87
C ALA A 73 -0.17 -16.67 -15.49
N GLY A 74 0.68 -16.53 -16.51
CA GLY A 74 0.84 -15.27 -17.25
C GLY A 74 -0.43 -14.85 -17.98
N ARG A 75 -1.16 -15.77 -18.62
CA ARG A 75 -2.45 -15.46 -19.26
C ARG A 75 -3.48 -14.96 -18.23
N ARG A 76 -3.56 -15.62 -17.07
CA ARG A 76 -4.45 -15.18 -15.97
C ARG A 76 -4.05 -13.80 -15.45
N PHE A 77 -2.76 -13.57 -15.21
CA PHE A 77 -2.27 -12.28 -14.74
C PHE A 77 -2.56 -11.16 -15.75
N HIS A 78 -2.33 -11.43 -17.05
CA HIS A 78 -2.64 -10.48 -18.10
C HIS A 78 -4.13 -10.10 -18.09
N LEU A 79 -5.02 -11.10 -18.08
CA LEU A 79 -6.46 -10.88 -18.13
C LEU A 79 -7.00 -10.13 -16.90
N PHE A 80 -6.53 -10.46 -15.69
CA PHE A 80 -7.08 -9.88 -14.46
C PHE A 80 -6.40 -8.60 -13.99
N TYR A 81 -5.13 -8.37 -14.33
CA TYR A 81 -4.35 -7.27 -13.76
C TYR A 81 -3.68 -6.37 -14.80
N VAL A 82 -3.36 -6.85 -16.00
CA VAL A 82 -2.81 -5.98 -17.06
C VAL A 82 -3.92 -5.33 -17.87
N SER A 83 -4.92 -6.11 -18.28
CA SER A 83 -6.07 -5.62 -19.06
C SER A 83 -7.14 -4.92 -18.22
N ASN A 84 -6.95 -4.86 -16.90
CA ASN A 84 -7.89 -4.29 -15.94
C ASN A 84 -7.15 -3.34 -14.98
N ASP A 85 -7.82 -2.31 -14.49
CA ASP A 85 -7.24 -1.33 -13.57
C ASP A 85 -7.21 -1.81 -12.11
N GLU A 86 -7.63 -3.04 -11.85
CA GLU A 86 -7.77 -3.61 -10.50
C GLU A 86 -6.45 -3.55 -9.71
N ALA A 87 -5.32 -3.95 -10.30
CA ALA A 87 -4.02 -3.90 -9.63
C ALA A 87 -3.58 -2.45 -9.33
N THR A 88 -3.79 -1.53 -10.27
CA THR A 88 -3.51 -0.09 -10.06
C THR A 88 -4.33 0.44 -8.89
N ARG A 89 -5.63 0.12 -8.84
CA ARG A 89 -6.52 0.54 -7.75
C ARG A 89 -6.09 -0.05 -6.41
N ILE A 90 -5.70 -1.33 -6.36
CA ILE A 90 -5.19 -1.96 -5.13
C ILE A 90 -3.91 -1.25 -4.66
N ILE A 91 -2.97 -0.98 -5.56
CA ILE A 91 -1.70 -0.30 -5.25
C ILE A 91 -1.96 1.10 -4.69
N LEU A 92 -2.74 1.93 -5.39
CA LEU A 92 -3.01 3.30 -4.98
C LEU A 92 -3.79 3.38 -3.67
N ASN A 93 -4.83 2.55 -3.50
CA ASN A 93 -5.61 2.52 -2.27
C ASN A 93 -4.76 2.06 -1.08
N THR A 94 -4.02 0.97 -1.24
CA THR A 94 -3.12 0.49 -0.18
C THR A 94 -2.09 1.55 0.16
N SER A 95 -1.51 2.18 -0.85
CA SER A 95 -0.55 3.27 -0.67
C SER A 95 -1.11 4.38 0.22
N ALA A 96 -2.31 4.87 -0.09
CA ALA A 96 -2.93 5.94 0.68
C ALA A 96 -3.15 5.55 2.16
N VAL A 97 -3.50 4.29 2.42
CA VAL A 97 -3.69 3.83 3.81
C VAL A 97 -2.35 3.66 4.53
N VAL A 98 -1.35 3.04 3.90
CA VAL A 98 -0.01 2.88 4.49
C VAL A 98 0.61 4.24 4.77
N GLU A 99 0.47 5.18 3.83
CA GLU A 99 0.95 6.54 3.99
C GLU A 99 0.29 7.22 5.20
N LYS A 100 -1.02 7.05 5.39
CA LYS A 100 -1.73 7.59 6.54
C LYS A 100 -1.27 6.97 7.88
N ILE A 101 -0.87 5.70 7.88
CA ILE A 101 -0.33 5.00 9.06
C ILE A 101 1.06 5.53 9.41
N LEU A 102 1.94 5.70 8.42
CA LEU A 102 3.35 6.04 8.63
C LEU A 102 3.65 7.54 8.65
N TYR A 103 2.83 8.33 7.98
CA TYR A 103 3.02 9.77 7.78
C TYR A 103 1.69 10.53 8.00
N PRO A 104 1.10 10.48 9.20
CA PRO A 104 -0.10 11.25 9.51
C PRO A 104 0.16 12.74 9.25
N ASN A 105 -0.83 13.45 8.70
CA ASN A 105 -0.75 14.84 8.23
C ASN A 105 -0.11 15.79 9.26
N GLN A 106 1.22 15.89 9.22
CA GLN A 106 2.01 16.82 10.01
C GLN A 106 2.77 17.73 9.04
N PRO A 107 2.71 19.06 9.23
CA PRO A 107 3.20 20.05 8.25
C PRO A 107 4.71 19.99 7.96
N HIS A 108 5.48 19.21 8.74
CA HIS A 108 6.94 19.13 8.62
C HIS A 108 7.47 17.70 8.45
N GLN A 109 6.62 16.72 8.16
CA GLN A 109 7.07 15.33 8.00
C GLN A 109 7.50 15.06 6.54
N THR A 110 8.80 14.87 6.32
CA THR A 110 9.33 14.40 5.02
C THR A 110 8.87 12.95 4.79
N LYS A 111 7.97 12.79 3.80
CA LYS A 111 7.50 11.49 3.34
C LYS A 111 8.57 10.81 2.48
N LYS A 112 8.54 9.49 2.44
CA LYS A 112 9.38 8.73 1.49
C LYS A 112 8.95 9.06 0.06
N PRO A 113 9.85 9.53 -0.82
CA PRO A 113 9.49 9.77 -2.21
C PRO A 113 9.23 8.43 -2.90
N ILE A 114 8.09 8.35 -3.60
CA ILE A 114 7.73 7.24 -4.48
C ILE A 114 7.20 7.88 -5.77
N HIS A 115 7.86 7.61 -6.89
CA HIS A 115 7.56 8.25 -8.17
C HIS A 115 6.93 7.25 -9.14
N HIS A 116 7.38 5.99 -9.08
CA HIS A 116 6.92 4.94 -9.96
C HIS A 116 6.95 3.59 -9.25
N VAL A 117 5.85 2.85 -9.35
CA VAL A 117 5.77 1.44 -8.96
C VAL A 117 5.47 0.59 -10.19
N VAL A 118 6.30 -0.42 -10.41
CA VAL A 118 6.11 -1.43 -11.46
C VAL A 118 5.65 -2.72 -10.78
N LEU A 119 4.47 -3.22 -11.15
CA LEU A 119 4.00 -4.55 -10.77
C LEU A 119 4.31 -5.51 -11.91
N GLN A 120 5.01 -6.60 -11.63
CA GLN A 120 5.32 -7.61 -12.63
C GLN A 120 5.10 -9.03 -12.14
N LEU A 121 4.84 -9.94 -13.08
CA LEU A 121 4.88 -11.38 -12.83
C LEU A 121 6.29 -11.91 -13.14
N ALA A 122 6.95 -12.50 -12.14
CA ALA A 122 8.30 -13.03 -12.26
C ALA A 122 8.34 -14.27 -13.19
N ALA A 123 9.50 -14.54 -13.79
CA ALA A 123 9.68 -15.74 -14.61
C ALA A 123 9.64 -17.02 -13.77
N ALA A 124 9.12 -18.12 -14.34
CA ALA A 124 9.22 -19.43 -13.73
C ALA A 124 10.71 -19.82 -13.63
N GLY A 125 11.22 -20.00 -12.41
CA GLY A 125 12.64 -20.28 -12.13
C GLY A 125 13.45 -19.10 -11.58
N ASP A 126 12.84 -17.92 -11.45
CA ASP A 126 13.45 -16.79 -10.74
C ASP A 126 13.45 -17.05 -9.21
N ASN A 127 14.37 -16.40 -8.48
CA ASN A 127 14.70 -16.64 -7.06
C ASN A 127 13.52 -16.45 -6.09
N THR A 128 12.39 -15.95 -6.61
CA THR A 128 11.07 -15.81 -6.00
C THR A 128 10.41 -17.15 -5.64
N SER A 129 11.15 -18.28 -5.71
CA SER A 129 10.66 -19.64 -5.45
C SER A 129 10.21 -19.86 -3.99
N THR A 130 10.80 -19.17 -3.02
CA THR A 130 10.42 -19.27 -1.60
C THR A 130 9.47 -18.16 -1.17
N ASN A 131 9.61 -16.94 -1.70
CA ASN A 131 8.77 -15.80 -1.35
C ASN A 131 7.74 -15.49 -2.44
N LYS A 132 6.45 -15.44 -2.08
CA LYS A 132 5.35 -15.15 -3.02
C LYS A 132 5.46 -13.77 -3.69
N VAL A 133 6.14 -12.84 -3.05
CA VAL A 133 6.36 -11.48 -3.52
C VAL A 133 7.75 -10.99 -3.14
N SER A 134 8.39 -10.25 -4.03
CA SER A 134 9.62 -9.53 -3.76
C SER A 134 9.50 -8.07 -4.19
N VAL A 135 10.24 -7.20 -3.51
CA VAL A 135 10.31 -5.76 -3.82
C VAL A 135 11.76 -5.41 -4.07
N VAL A 136 12.02 -4.78 -5.22
CA VAL A 136 13.35 -4.28 -5.58
C VAL A 136 13.29 -2.77 -5.76
N ASN A 137 14.22 -2.06 -5.13
CA ASN A 137 14.43 -0.63 -5.34
C ASN A 137 15.33 -0.44 -6.57
N MET A 138 14.80 0.15 -7.63
CA MET A 138 15.50 0.46 -8.88
C MET A 138 15.73 1.97 -9.06
N SER A 139 15.73 2.71 -7.96
CA SER A 139 15.86 4.18 -7.97
C SER A 139 17.16 4.63 -8.64
N LYS A 140 17.05 5.62 -9.52
CA LYS A 140 18.18 6.25 -10.20
C LYS A 140 18.14 7.76 -10.00
N GLY A 141 19.16 8.31 -9.34
CA GLY A 141 19.23 9.74 -9.03
C GLY A 141 18.05 10.18 -8.16
N LYS A 142 17.20 11.06 -8.69
CA LYS A 142 16.02 11.60 -7.98
C LYS A 142 14.74 10.79 -8.21
N GLU A 143 14.74 9.86 -9.15
CA GLU A 143 13.54 9.10 -9.50
C GLU A 143 13.49 7.80 -8.67
N SER A 144 12.54 7.76 -7.74
CA SER A 144 12.38 6.62 -6.85
C SER A 144 11.43 5.57 -7.46
N VAL A 145 12.02 4.54 -8.08
CA VAL A 145 11.31 3.49 -8.83
C VAL A 145 11.37 2.17 -8.06
N TYR A 146 10.22 1.55 -7.83
CA TYR A 146 10.12 0.28 -7.12
C TYR A 146 9.47 -0.79 -8.00
N VAL A 147 10.01 -2.00 -7.98
CA VAL A 147 9.48 -3.14 -8.73
C VAL A 147 8.95 -4.19 -7.75
N ILE A 148 7.65 -4.46 -7.83
CA ILE A 148 6.98 -5.55 -7.12
C ILE A 148 6.95 -6.74 -8.07
N SER A 149 7.63 -7.82 -7.73
CA SER A 149 7.61 -9.06 -8.51
C SER A 149 6.75 -10.10 -7.79
N LEU A 150 5.67 -10.52 -8.44
CA LEU A 150 4.80 -11.60 -7.98
C LEU A 150 5.32 -12.93 -8.51
N SER A 151 5.34 -13.94 -7.66
CA SER A 151 5.71 -15.29 -8.07
C SER A 151 4.59 -15.96 -8.88
N PRO A 152 4.87 -16.70 -9.97
CA PRO A 152 3.84 -17.36 -10.79
C PRO A 152 2.88 -18.25 -10.01
N TRP A 153 3.36 -18.92 -8.96
CA TRP A 153 2.59 -19.85 -8.13
C TRP A 153 1.41 -19.18 -7.42
N ILE A 154 1.43 -17.85 -7.24
CA ILE A 154 0.31 -17.10 -6.64
C ILE A 154 -0.97 -17.21 -7.49
N MET A 155 -0.81 -17.48 -8.79
CA MET A 155 -1.91 -17.67 -9.76
C MET A 155 -2.51 -19.09 -9.71
N GLU A 156 -1.91 -19.98 -8.93
CA GLU A 156 -2.32 -21.36 -8.72
C GLU A 156 -2.98 -21.58 -7.35
N GLU A 157 -2.99 -20.56 -6.49
CA GLU A 157 -3.63 -20.63 -5.17
C GLU A 157 -5.15 -20.76 -5.25
N SER A 158 -5.75 -21.39 -4.23
CA SER A 158 -7.20 -21.58 -4.14
C SER A 158 -7.98 -20.27 -4.15
N ASN A 159 -7.41 -19.21 -3.57
CA ASN A 159 -7.95 -17.85 -3.61
C ASN A 159 -6.94 -16.87 -4.20
N VAL A 160 -6.70 -16.98 -5.52
CA VAL A 160 -5.77 -16.12 -6.28
C VAL A 160 -5.99 -14.64 -5.98
N LYS A 161 -7.23 -14.17 -5.94
CA LYS A 161 -7.56 -12.76 -5.71
C LYS A 161 -7.06 -12.31 -4.34
N TYR A 162 -7.37 -13.05 -3.29
CA TYR A 162 -6.89 -12.74 -1.95
C TYR A 162 -5.35 -12.76 -1.89
N SER A 163 -4.72 -13.81 -2.44
CA SER A 163 -3.27 -13.96 -2.37
C SER A 163 -2.53 -12.83 -3.08
N VAL A 164 -2.97 -12.44 -4.29
CA VAL A 164 -2.40 -11.30 -5.03
C VAL A 164 -2.62 -9.99 -4.29
N ILE A 165 -3.82 -9.70 -3.80
CA ILE A 165 -4.11 -8.50 -3.01
C ILE A 165 -3.19 -8.43 -1.78
N SER A 166 -3.11 -9.54 -1.04
CA SER A 166 -2.31 -9.66 0.18
C SER A 166 -0.81 -9.49 -0.08
N ALA A 167 -0.31 -10.01 -1.21
CA ALA A 167 1.06 -9.84 -1.67
C ALA A 167 1.37 -8.39 -2.05
N ILE A 168 0.51 -7.75 -2.86
CA ILE A 168 0.64 -6.33 -3.23
C ILE A 168 0.63 -5.47 -1.98
N GLN A 169 -0.22 -5.79 -1.00
CA GLN A 169 -0.32 -5.00 0.22
C GLN A 169 0.94 -5.03 1.07
N ARG A 170 1.52 -6.22 1.27
CA ARG A 170 2.80 -6.38 1.95
C ARG A 170 3.92 -5.66 1.21
N ALA A 171 3.95 -5.79 -0.11
CA ALA A 171 4.92 -5.10 -0.94
C ALA A 171 4.80 -3.57 -0.81
N MET A 172 3.59 -3.02 -0.82
CA MET A 172 3.36 -1.59 -0.62
C MET A 172 3.77 -1.14 0.78
N ALA A 173 3.48 -1.91 1.82
CA ALA A 173 3.97 -1.63 3.17
C ALA A 173 5.50 -1.57 3.19
N ARG A 174 6.18 -2.54 2.56
CA ARG A 174 7.64 -2.57 2.44
C ARG A 174 8.21 -1.37 1.68
N ILE A 175 7.57 -0.96 0.58
CA ILE A 175 8.00 0.18 -0.24
C ILE A 175 7.95 1.48 0.58
N TRP A 176 6.90 1.69 1.37
CA TRP A 176 6.71 2.91 2.16
C TRP A 176 7.58 2.98 3.43
N LEU A 177 8.02 1.84 3.93
CA LEU A 177 8.96 1.76 5.04
C LEU A 177 10.35 2.18 4.59
N TRP A 178 11.06 2.90 5.45
CA TRP A 178 12.50 3.08 5.29
C TRP A 178 13.20 1.79 5.70
N ASP A 179 14.10 1.28 4.86
CA ASP A 179 14.91 0.09 5.12
C ASP A 179 16.28 0.42 5.73
N GLY A 180 16.57 1.71 5.92
CA GLY A 180 17.80 2.19 6.51
C GLY A 180 18.98 2.15 5.55
N GLU A 181 18.78 2.48 4.26
CA GLU A 181 19.73 2.58 3.12
C GLU A 181 21.25 2.66 3.43
N SER A 182 21.70 3.28 4.54
CA SER A 182 23.11 3.40 4.96
C SER A 182 23.58 2.47 6.08
N SER A 183 22.69 1.93 6.93
CA SER A 183 23.06 1.08 8.08
C SER A 183 22.13 -0.11 8.33
N GLY A 184 21.20 -0.37 7.41
CA GLY A 184 20.31 -1.54 7.35
C GLY A 184 19.51 -1.83 8.61
N ALA A 185 18.23 -1.48 8.64
CA ALA A 185 17.35 -2.01 9.68
C ALA A 185 17.31 -3.55 9.58
N PRO A 186 17.29 -4.29 10.71
CA PRO A 186 17.27 -5.74 10.69
C PRO A 186 16.07 -6.29 9.89
N PRO A 187 16.26 -7.31 9.02
CA PRO A 187 15.19 -7.86 8.19
C PRO A 187 13.96 -8.30 9.00
N TRP A 188 14.17 -8.96 10.16
CA TRP A 188 13.08 -9.39 11.04
C TRP A 188 12.18 -8.23 11.51
N LEU A 189 12.77 -7.06 11.77
CA LEU A 189 12.03 -5.89 12.25
C LEU A 189 11.21 -5.28 11.14
N ILE A 190 11.82 -5.15 9.97
CA ILE A 190 11.15 -4.72 8.77
C ILE A 190 9.95 -5.62 8.48
N ASP A 191 10.16 -6.93 8.44
CA ASP A 191 9.12 -7.89 8.11
C ASP A 191 8.00 -7.84 9.16
N GLY A 192 8.37 -7.68 10.44
CA GLY A 192 7.43 -7.41 11.52
C GLY A 192 6.63 -6.13 11.34
N MET A 193 7.25 -5.03 10.89
CA MET A 193 6.55 -3.79 10.58
C MET A 193 5.62 -3.93 9.37
N VAL A 194 6.04 -4.68 8.34
CA VAL A 194 5.21 -5.00 7.16
C VAL A 194 3.97 -5.78 7.59
N GLU A 195 4.13 -6.83 8.40
CA GLU A 195 3.00 -7.60 8.92
C GLU A 195 2.10 -6.75 9.82
N TYR A 196 2.68 -5.92 10.69
CA TYR A 196 1.92 -5.00 11.54
C TYR A 196 1.02 -4.07 10.72
N ILE A 197 1.58 -3.44 9.69
CA ILE A 197 0.84 -2.55 8.79
C ILE A 197 -0.25 -3.34 8.06
N TRP A 198 0.08 -4.50 7.51
CA TRP A 198 -0.87 -5.36 6.82
C TRP A 198 -2.08 -5.74 7.70
N THR A 199 -1.83 -6.15 8.95
CA THR A 199 -2.89 -6.41 9.94
C THR A 199 -3.70 -5.15 10.24
N ARG A 200 -3.05 -3.99 10.39
CA ARG A 200 -3.73 -2.74 10.75
C ARG A 200 -4.65 -2.20 9.67
N ILE A 201 -4.39 -2.50 8.40
CA ILE A 201 -5.29 -2.11 7.31
C ILE A 201 -6.56 -2.99 7.29
N GLY A 202 -6.68 -3.97 8.19
CA GLY A 202 -7.88 -4.82 8.33
C GLY A 202 -7.95 -5.93 7.28
N PHE A 203 -6.81 -6.29 6.69
CA PHE A 203 -6.71 -7.31 5.65
C PHE A 203 -6.25 -8.68 6.15
N GLY A 204 -5.74 -8.75 7.39
CA GLY A 204 -5.73 -10.02 8.13
C GLY A 204 -7.13 -10.35 8.58
N HIS A 205 -7.55 -11.62 8.50
CA HIS A 205 -8.74 -12.06 9.20
C HIS A 205 -8.68 -11.51 10.63
N ARG A 206 -9.71 -10.75 11.02
CA ARG A 206 -9.97 -10.46 12.42
C ARG A 206 -10.43 -11.75 13.05
N ASP A 207 -9.48 -12.64 13.29
CA ASP A 207 -9.59 -13.54 14.42
C ASP A 207 -9.35 -12.61 15.61
N GLU A 208 -10.43 -11.98 16.08
CA GLU A 208 -10.49 -11.16 17.30
C GLU A 208 -9.95 -11.97 18.51
N GLU A 209 -9.91 -13.29 18.35
CA GLU A 209 -9.30 -14.31 19.19
C GLU A 209 -7.76 -14.28 19.21
N THR A 210 -7.07 -13.82 18.15
CA THR A 210 -5.59 -13.77 18.09
C THR A 210 -5.02 -12.67 18.99
N THR A 211 -5.71 -11.55 19.16
CA THR A 211 -5.25 -10.49 20.09
C THR A 211 -5.36 -10.88 21.56
N LEU A 212 -6.28 -11.78 21.91
CA LEU A 212 -6.41 -12.33 23.27
C LEU A 212 -5.55 -13.60 23.47
N HIS A 213 -5.29 -14.38 22.41
CA HIS A 213 -4.39 -15.52 22.48
C HIS A 213 -2.90 -15.16 22.39
N LEU A 214 -2.52 -14.05 21.77
CA LEU A 214 -1.13 -13.59 21.80
C LEU A 214 -0.75 -13.14 23.22
N GLU A 215 -1.67 -12.53 23.98
CA GLU A 215 -1.45 -12.23 25.40
C GLU A 215 -1.30 -13.49 26.28
N SER A 216 -1.84 -14.64 25.86
CA SER A 216 -1.80 -15.88 26.66
C SER A 216 -0.76 -16.92 26.23
N ASN A 217 -0.23 -16.85 25.00
CA ASN A 217 0.68 -17.85 24.44
C ASN A 217 2.08 -17.33 24.10
N ILE A 218 2.34 -16.03 24.25
CA ILE A 218 3.71 -15.54 24.19
C ILE A 218 4.43 -15.99 25.46
N ARG A 219 5.37 -16.94 25.30
CA ARG A 219 6.35 -17.26 26.33
C ARG A 219 7.05 -15.95 26.69
N GLY A 220 6.76 -15.41 27.89
CA GLY A 220 7.11 -14.02 28.26
C GLY A 220 8.58 -13.64 28.01
N GLU A 221 9.46 -14.62 28.01
CA GLU A 221 10.88 -14.51 27.64
C GLU A 221 11.11 -13.99 26.20
N GLN A 222 10.37 -14.51 25.20
CA GLN A 222 10.50 -14.05 23.81
C GLN A 222 9.91 -12.66 23.60
N PHE A 223 8.86 -12.30 24.34
CA PHE A 223 8.33 -10.94 24.30
C PHE A 223 9.38 -9.95 24.79
N CYS A 224 10.01 -10.28 25.92
CA CYS A 224 11.00 -9.43 26.55
C CYS A 224 12.27 -9.32 25.71
N SER A 225 12.69 -10.37 24.99
CA SER A 225 13.86 -10.30 24.10
C SER A 225 13.62 -9.38 22.90
N VAL A 226 12.48 -9.51 22.21
CA VAL A 226 12.15 -8.65 21.05
C VAL A 226 11.89 -7.22 21.52
N LEU A 227 11.12 -7.04 22.59
CA LEU A 227 10.84 -5.73 23.17
C LEU A 227 12.13 -5.03 23.62
N SER A 228 13.02 -5.74 24.33
CA SER A 228 14.31 -5.18 24.77
C SER A 228 15.21 -4.87 23.59
N ARG A 229 15.24 -5.68 22.53
CA ARG A 229 16.00 -5.40 21.30
C ARG A 229 15.49 -4.16 20.58
N VAL A 230 14.18 -4.07 20.36
CA VAL A 230 13.54 -2.89 19.75
C VAL A 230 13.78 -1.65 20.63
N CYS A 231 13.52 -1.70 21.94
CA CYS A 231 13.70 -0.55 22.86
C CYS A 231 15.20 -0.17 23.01
N SER A 232 16.13 -1.15 23.08
CA SER A 232 17.57 -0.91 23.26
C SER A 232 18.24 -0.34 22.02
N LYS A 233 17.97 -0.91 20.84
CA LYS A 233 18.55 -0.43 19.57
C LYS A 233 17.91 0.88 19.11
N SER A 234 16.63 1.12 19.38
CA SER A 234 16.00 2.41 19.10
C SER A 234 16.43 3.53 20.07
N LYS A 235 17.13 3.20 21.17
CA LYS A 235 17.49 4.11 22.29
C LYS A 235 16.36 5.08 22.67
N MET A 236 15.11 4.62 22.56
CA MET A 236 13.96 5.33 23.11
C MET A 236 14.08 5.29 24.63
N ASN A 237 13.68 6.35 25.35
CA ASN A 237 13.84 6.47 26.82
C ASN A 237 13.28 5.25 27.53
N THR A 238 14.17 4.30 27.83
CA THR A 238 13.87 2.94 28.28
C THR A 238 13.24 2.92 29.67
N SER A 239 13.41 3.98 30.45
CA SER A 239 12.88 4.08 31.83
C SER A 239 11.43 4.54 31.91
N ALA A 240 10.93 5.32 30.94
CA ALA A 240 9.57 5.87 30.98
C ALA A 240 8.59 5.09 30.09
N GLN A 241 9.08 4.47 29.01
CA GLN A 241 8.22 3.98 27.94
C GLN A 241 8.03 2.45 27.93
N CYS A 242 9.06 1.66 28.28
CA CYS A 242 8.97 0.19 28.31
C CYS A 242 8.66 -0.37 29.73
N GLY A 243 8.33 0.49 30.71
CA GLY A 243 7.95 0.10 32.08
C GLY A 243 9.16 -0.26 32.94
N GLY A 244 9.58 0.67 33.80
CA GLY A 244 10.68 0.44 34.72
C GLY A 244 10.39 -0.68 35.73
N ARG A 245 11.04 -1.83 35.56
CA ARG A 245 11.44 -2.70 36.68
C ARG A 245 12.75 -3.40 36.34
N ARG A 246 13.69 -3.36 37.28
CA ARG A 246 15.02 -3.98 37.20
C ARG A 246 14.93 -5.51 37.38
N GLU A 247 14.03 -6.16 36.64
CA GLU A 247 13.70 -7.58 36.81
C GLU A 247 13.61 -8.32 35.46
N TRP A 248 14.28 -7.78 34.43
CA TRP A 248 14.29 -8.36 33.07
C TRP A 248 15.70 -8.52 32.49
N ALA A 249 16.73 -8.27 33.30
CA ALA A 249 18.10 -8.65 32.96
C ALA A 249 18.28 -10.13 33.31
N GLU A 250 18.91 -10.88 32.41
CA GLU A 250 19.19 -12.33 32.52
C GLU A 250 18.10 -13.26 31.96
N SER A 251 17.72 -13.06 30.70
CA SER A 251 17.51 -14.23 29.82
C SER A 251 18.64 -14.24 28.81
N SER A 252 19.69 -15.00 29.11
CA SER A 252 20.82 -15.32 28.24
C SER A 252 20.43 -16.31 27.14
N GLY A 253 19.32 -16.06 26.46
CA GLY A 253 18.97 -16.74 25.22
C GLY A 253 19.74 -16.10 24.07
N VAL A 254 20.62 -16.86 23.42
CA VAL A 254 21.21 -16.47 22.13
C VAL A 254 20.07 -16.44 21.11
N CYS A 255 19.36 -15.33 20.98
CA CYS A 255 18.34 -15.20 19.95
C CYS A 255 19.06 -14.97 18.62
N ARG A 256 18.98 -15.94 17.70
CA ARG A 256 19.45 -15.77 16.33
C ARG A 256 18.70 -14.61 15.69
N GLU A 257 19.41 -13.79 14.92
CA GLU A 257 18.87 -12.59 14.26
C GLU A 257 17.93 -12.94 13.08
N ASP A 258 17.85 -14.22 12.69
CA ASP A 258 17.27 -14.63 11.42
C ASP A 258 15.91 -15.37 11.50
N ASP A 259 15.36 -15.61 12.70
CA ASP A 259 14.21 -16.52 12.89
C ASP A 259 13.03 -15.92 13.70
N GLU A 260 12.95 -14.61 13.86
CA GLU A 260 11.79 -14.02 14.54
C GLU A 260 10.58 -13.99 13.59
N ASP A 261 9.52 -14.72 13.94
CA ASP A 261 8.27 -14.73 13.18
C ASP A 261 7.73 -13.30 13.00
N PRO A 262 7.60 -12.79 11.75
CA PRO A 262 7.09 -11.45 11.49
C PRO A 262 5.74 -11.17 12.16
N LYS A 263 4.88 -12.17 12.32
CA LYS A 263 3.58 -12.03 13.01
C LYS A 263 3.76 -11.77 14.51
N PHE A 264 4.75 -12.42 15.12
CA PHE A 264 5.09 -12.19 16.51
C PHE A 264 5.59 -10.76 16.72
N VAL A 265 6.55 -10.32 15.91
CA VAL A 265 7.09 -8.95 15.94
C VAL A 265 5.98 -7.93 15.70
N ALA A 266 5.07 -8.19 14.76
CA ALA A 266 3.90 -7.35 14.53
C ALA A 266 2.99 -7.24 15.76
N GLY A 267 2.81 -8.34 16.51
CA GLY A 267 2.09 -8.35 17.78
C GLY A 267 2.75 -7.45 18.83
N VAL A 268 4.08 -7.55 18.98
CA VAL A 268 4.86 -6.67 19.87
C VAL A 268 4.72 -5.20 19.47
N LEU A 269 4.84 -4.89 18.17
CA LEU A 269 4.65 -3.52 17.65
C LEU A 269 3.23 -3.01 17.91
N GLY A 270 2.22 -3.86 17.77
CA GLY A 270 0.83 -3.51 18.08
C GLY A 270 0.60 -3.21 19.55
N TYR A 271 1.22 -3.97 20.45
CA TYR A 271 1.21 -3.68 21.87
C TYR A 271 1.90 -2.34 22.20
N LEU A 272 3.07 -2.10 21.62
CA LEU A 272 3.82 -0.86 21.79
C LEU A 272 3.04 0.36 21.30
N GLU A 273 2.44 0.26 20.10
CA GLU A 273 1.60 1.32 19.55
C GLU A 273 0.36 1.61 20.42
N LYS A 274 -0.26 0.58 21.00
CA LYS A 274 -1.41 0.76 21.92
C LYS A 274 -1.02 1.57 23.16
N ARG A 275 0.17 1.32 23.71
CA ARG A 275 0.68 2.06 24.87
C ARG A 275 1.24 3.43 24.52
N HIS A 276 1.86 3.54 23.34
CA HIS A 276 2.56 4.73 22.86
C HIS A 276 2.14 5.00 21.43
N LYS A 277 1.06 5.78 21.27
CA LYS A 277 0.55 6.12 19.93
C LYS A 277 1.64 6.78 19.09
N GLY A 278 1.80 6.33 17.85
CA GLY A 278 2.85 6.83 16.95
C GLY A 278 4.21 6.14 17.13
N PHE A 279 4.29 5.06 17.92
CA PHE A 279 5.50 4.25 18.04
C PHE A 279 6.01 3.78 16.69
N VAL A 280 5.14 3.21 15.85
CA VAL A 280 5.52 2.69 14.53
C VAL A 280 5.94 3.81 13.57
N GLN A 281 5.32 4.98 13.67
CA GLN A 281 5.74 6.18 12.95
C GLN A 281 7.15 6.63 13.39
N GLY A 282 7.41 6.65 14.70
CA GLY A 282 8.71 6.98 15.26
C GLY A 282 9.79 6.01 14.80
N LEU A 283 9.48 4.71 14.80
CA LEU A 283 10.37 3.67 14.33
C LEU A 283 10.72 3.82 12.85
N ASN A 284 9.72 4.07 12.00
CA ASN A 284 9.95 4.35 10.58
C ASN A 284 10.81 5.60 10.34
N ARG A 285 10.71 6.61 11.22
CA ARG A 285 11.56 7.80 11.18
C ARG A 285 13.01 7.50 11.58
N ILE A 286 13.22 6.68 12.60
CA ILE A 286 14.56 6.22 12.99
C ILE A 286 15.22 5.47 11.83
N MET A 287 14.47 4.59 11.15
CA MET A 287 15.00 3.89 9.98
C MET A 287 15.36 4.83 8.83
N ARG A 288 14.64 5.93 8.63
CA ARG A 288 15.02 6.98 7.66
C ARG A 288 16.34 7.66 8.03
N ASP A 289 16.48 8.04 9.29
CA ASP A 289 17.60 8.86 9.76
C ASP A 289 18.87 8.02 10.01
N GLY A 290 18.77 6.69 9.90
CA GLY A 290 19.85 5.73 10.06
C GLY A 290 19.67 4.87 11.30
N TRP A 291 19.56 3.55 11.11
CA TRP A 291 19.33 2.56 12.16
C TRP A 291 20.45 2.54 13.23
N GLU A 292 21.71 2.69 12.81
CA GLU A 292 22.86 2.71 13.73
C GLU A 292 23.33 4.14 14.11
N GLY A 293 22.92 5.14 13.32
CA GLY A 293 23.33 6.55 13.46
C GLY A 293 22.38 7.45 14.27
N GLY A 294 21.22 6.93 14.71
CA GLY A 294 20.17 7.69 15.42
C GLY A 294 20.53 8.21 16.83
N ILE A 295 21.83 8.40 17.13
CA ILE A 295 22.40 8.71 18.44
C ILE A 295 22.07 10.15 18.91
N GLU A 296 21.77 11.10 18.02
CA GLU A 296 21.53 12.50 18.42
C GLU A 296 20.10 13.03 18.25
N VAL A 297 19.27 12.36 17.45
CA VAL A 297 17.92 12.86 17.12
C VAL A 297 16.88 12.35 18.13
N SER A 298 16.98 11.09 18.57
CA SER A 298 16.00 10.48 19.49
C SER A 298 15.96 11.16 20.87
N THR A 299 17.11 11.59 21.40
CA THR A 299 17.24 12.30 22.68
C THR A 299 16.60 13.68 22.68
N ARG A 300 16.54 14.37 21.53
CA ARG A 300 15.90 15.69 21.43
C ARG A 300 14.37 15.61 21.33
N TYR A 301 13.83 14.53 20.78
CA TYR A 301 12.38 14.42 20.51
C TYR A 301 11.56 13.76 21.61
N LEU A 302 12.17 12.91 22.44
CA LEU A 302 11.47 12.37 23.63
C LEU A 302 11.31 13.40 24.76
N ASN A 303 12.13 14.45 24.77
CA ASN A 303 11.86 15.61 25.62
C ASN A 303 10.67 16.43 25.11
N TYR A 304 10.38 16.45 23.81
CA TYR A 304 9.28 17.27 23.27
C TYR A 304 7.89 16.67 23.53
N TYR A 305 7.78 15.34 23.61
CA TYR A 305 6.53 14.67 24.04
C TYR A 305 6.43 14.44 25.55
N SER A 306 7.50 14.70 26.31
CA SER A 306 7.45 14.82 27.78
C SER A 306 7.03 16.22 28.27
N ILE A 307 6.75 17.18 27.37
CA ILE A 307 6.29 18.54 27.71
C ILE A 307 4.79 18.75 27.39
N ILE A 308 3.97 17.69 27.50
CA ILE A 308 2.52 17.86 27.71
C ILE A 308 2.15 17.24 29.06
N THR A 309 2.75 17.77 30.11
CA THR A 309 2.09 18.08 31.37
C THR A 309 2.95 19.15 32.03
N PRO A 310 2.36 20.33 32.30
CA PRO A 310 1.72 20.49 33.60
C PRO A 310 0.39 21.27 33.55
N LEU A 311 -0.40 21.09 34.62
CA LEU A 311 -1.53 21.91 35.10
C LEU A 311 -2.91 21.66 34.48
N LEU A 312 -3.61 20.64 35.00
CA LEU A 312 -4.74 20.79 35.94
C LEU A 312 -5.13 19.41 36.50
#